data_AF-A0A811R1B1-F1
#
_entry.id   AF-A0A811R1B1-F1
#
_cell.length_a   1.000
_cell.length_b   1.000
_cell.length_c   1.000
_cell.angle_alpha   90.00
_cell.angle_beta   90.00
_cell.angle_gamma   90.00
#
_symmetry.space_group_name_H-M   'P 1'
#
loop_
_entity.id
_entity.type
_entity.pdbx_description
1 polymer ?
#
loop_
_entity_poly.entity_id
_entity_poly.type
_entity_poly.pdbx_seq_one_letter_code
_entity_poly.pdbx_strand_id
1 'polypeptide(L)'
;MLAPALETIRIRGCFGLLRLPTMAAREPGVKKTTVEIEKDVWDSLEWDGLAAGHHPDLFEQPAHSRYYRRSRLLRGTVLRYVHS
;
A
#
# COMPACT_ATOMS: atom_id res chain seq x y z
N MET A 1 -9.38 10.79 8.12
CA MET A 1 -8.12 11.58 8.10
C MET A 1 -7.85 11.98 6.66
N LEU A 2 -7.60 13.26 6.38
CA LEU A 2 -7.33 13.79 5.03
C LEU A 2 -5.86 14.23 4.96
N ALA A 3 -5.10 13.81 3.95
CA ALA A 3 -3.66 14.08 3.84
C ALA A 3 -3.30 14.75 2.49
N PRO A 4 -3.62 16.06 2.30
CA PRO A 4 -3.54 16.70 0.98
C PRO A 4 -2.10 16.85 0.46
N ALA A 5 -1.12 17.08 1.33
CA ALA A 5 0.28 17.31 0.97
C ALA A 5 1.15 16.04 0.95
N LEU A 6 0.56 14.84 1.07
CA LEU A 6 1.33 13.60 1.20
C LEU A 6 1.91 13.16 -0.14
N GLU A 7 3.23 13.09 -0.24
CA GLU A 7 3.91 12.72 -1.50
C GLU A 7 4.19 11.22 -1.61
N THR A 8 4.56 10.57 -0.50
CA THR A 8 4.92 9.15 -0.48
C THR A 8 4.37 8.47 0.76
N ILE A 9 3.76 7.31 0.57
CA ILE A 9 3.34 6.37 1.62
C ILE A 9 4.27 5.16 1.56
N ARG A 10 4.91 4.81 2.67
CA ARG A 10 5.67 3.57 2.80
C ARG A 10 5.07 2.74 3.92
N ILE A 11 4.51 1.60 3.57
CA ILE A 11 3.91 0.64 4.49
C ILE A 11 4.73 -0.64 4.40
N ARG A 12 5.13 -1.16 5.57
CA ARG A 12 5.86 -2.41 5.71
C ARG A 12 5.43 -3.12 6.99
N GLY A 13 5.13 -4.42 6.90
CA GLY A 13 4.72 -5.27 8.02
C GLY A 13 3.31 -5.00 8.56
N CYS A 14 2.54 -4.09 7.96
CA CYS A 14 1.19 -3.71 8.42
C CYS A 14 0.12 -4.59 7.78
N PHE A 15 0.12 -5.88 8.11
CA PHE A 15 -0.78 -6.85 7.46
C PHE A 15 -2.24 -6.82 7.91
N GLY A 16 -2.57 -6.00 8.90
CA GLY A 16 -3.95 -5.71 9.34
C GLY A 16 -4.43 -4.34 8.90
N LEU A 17 -3.69 -3.67 7.99
CA LEU A 17 -4.10 -2.37 7.48
C LEU A 17 -5.27 -2.56 6.51
N LEU A 18 -6.41 -1.98 6.85
CA LEU A 18 -7.63 -2.08 6.06
C LEU A 18 -7.87 -0.85 5.19
N ARG A 19 -7.35 0.33 5.57
CA ARG A 19 -7.70 1.61 4.93
C ARG A 19 -6.50 2.53 4.83
N LEU A 20 -6.45 3.30 3.75
CA LEU A 20 -5.49 4.37 3.57
C LEU A 20 -6.12 5.74 3.90
N PRO A 21 -5.31 6.78 4.11
CA PRO A 21 -5.83 8.13 4.25
C PRO A 21 -6.61 8.53 3.00
N THR A 22 -7.71 9.27 3.22
CA THR A 22 -8.41 9.93 2.12
C THR A 22 -7.48 10.94 1.47
N MET A 23 -7.44 10.92 0.15
CA MET A 23 -6.68 11.89 -0.64
C MET A 23 -7.63 12.91 -1.23
N ALA A 24 -7.31 14.19 -1.09
CA ALA A 24 -8.01 15.21 -1.85
C ALA A 24 -7.75 14.97 -3.34
N ALA A 25 -8.77 15.16 -4.18
CA ALA A 25 -8.59 15.14 -5.63
C ALA A 25 -7.51 16.18 -5.98
N ARG A 26 -6.38 15.69 -6.52
CA ARG A 26 -5.29 16.56 -6.95
C ARG A 26 -5.60 17.11 -8.32
N GLU A 27 -5.19 18.35 -8.56
CA GLU A 27 -5.36 18.99 -9.87
C GLU A 27 -4.67 18.16 -10.97
N PRO A 28 -5.24 18.12 -12.19
CA PRO A 28 -4.63 17.44 -13.32
C PRO A 28 -3.20 17.96 -13.56
N GLY A 29 -2.20 17.09 -13.46
CA GLY A 29 -0.78 17.45 -13.62
C GLY A 29 0.01 17.50 -12.32
N VAL A 30 -0.64 17.47 -11.16
CA VAL A 30 0.03 17.27 -9.86
C VAL A 30 0.33 15.78 -9.69
N LYS A 31 1.57 15.46 -9.32
CA LYS A 31 2.02 14.09 -9.09
C LYS A 31 1.11 13.40 -8.07
N LYS A 32 0.60 12.22 -8.41
CA LYS A 32 -0.20 11.40 -7.48
C LYS A 32 0.70 10.85 -6.38
N THR A 33 0.12 10.48 -5.25
CA THR A 33 0.90 9.97 -4.13
C THR A 33 1.49 8.61 -4.48
N THR A 34 2.81 8.49 -4.37
CA THR A 34 3.52 7.23 -4.58
C THR A 34 3.30 6.33 -3.37
N VAL A 35 2.91 5.08 -3.59
CA VAL A 35 2.65 4.11 -2.51
C VAL A 35 3.63 2.95 -2.63
N GLU A 36 4.42 2.69 -1.60
CA GLU A 36 5.21 1.48 -1.43
C GLU A 36 4.53 0.62 -0.36
N ILE A 37 4.00 -0.53 -0.76
CA ILE A 37 3.20 -1.40 0.10
C ILE A 37 3.29 -2.84 -0.38
N GLU A 38 3.17 -3.81 0.52
CA GLU A 38 3.05 -5.21 0.14
C GLU A 38 1.80 -5.45 -0.73
N LYS A 39 1.95 -6.29 -1.77
CA LYS A 39 0.84 -6.62 -2.68
C LYS A 39 -0.38 -7.17 -1.93
N ASP A 40 -0.17 -8.14 -1.03
CA ASP A 40 -1.27 -8.74 -0.26
C ASP A 40 -2.02 -7.72 0.61
N VAL A 41 -1.32 -6.69 1.08
CA VAL A 41 -1.93 -5.63 1.88
C VAL A 41 -2.72 -4.70 0.97
N TRP A 42 -2.14 -4.27 -0.16
CA TRP A 42 -2.83 -3.46 -1.16
C TRP A 42 -4.12 -4.09 -1.66
N ASP A 43 -4.07 -5.38 -1.99
CA ASP A 43 -5.23 -6.15 -2.46
C ASP A 43 -6.31 -6.33 -1.36
N SER A 44 -5.93 -6.20 -0.09
CA SER A 44 -6.86 -6.30 1.05
C SER A 44 -7.47 -4.98 1.50
N LEU A 45 -7.07 -3.85 0.91
CA LEU A 45 -7.58 -2.53 1.28
C LEU A 45 -9.06 -2.41 0.92
N GLU A 46 -9.82 -1.86 1.87
CA GLU A 46 -11.20 -1.42 1.66
C GLU A 46 -11.19 -0.03 1.01
N TRP A 47 -12.02 0.17 0.00
CA TRP A 47 -12.16 1.45 -0.73
C TRP A 47 -13.59 1.95 -0.63
N ASP A 48 -13.77 3.19 -0.15
CA ASP A 48 -15.11 3.80 0.00
C ASP A 48 -15.60 4.44 -1.31
N GLY A 49 -14.76 4.46 -2.35
CA GLY A 49 -15.08 4.95 -3.68
C GLY A 49 -14.60 6.38 -3.95
N LEU A 50 -14.76 6.81 -5.20
CA LEU A 50 -14.21 8.08 -5.68
C LEU A 50 -14.90 9.29 -5.03
N ALA A 51 -16.21 9.22 -4.77
CA ALA A 51 -16.98 10.29 -4.12
C ALA A 51 -16.49 10.59 -2.69
N ALA A 52 -15.93 9.59 -2.01
CA ALA A 52 -15.34 9.72 -0.69
C ALA A 52 -13.85 10.15 -0.73
N GLY A 53 -13.26 10.36 -1.91
CA GLY A 53 -11.82 10.63 -2.05
C GLY A 53 -10.95 9.43 -1.66
N HIS A 54 -11.51 8.22 -1.68
CA HIS A 54 -10.87 7.00 -1.21
C HIS A 54 -10.99 5.90 -2.26
N HIS A 55 -10.20 6.03 -3.33
CA HIS A 55 -10.16 5.13 -4.48
C HIS A 55 -8.70 4.91 -4.94
N PRO A 56 -8.34 3.70 -5.44
CA PRO A 56 -6.98 3.41 -5.90
C PRO A 56 -6.49 4.36 -6.99
N ASP A 57 -7.39 4.85 -7.87
CA ASP A 57 -7.02 5.78 -8.95
C ASP A 57 -6.45 7.12 -8.47
N LEU A 58 -6.64 7.48 -7.20
CA LEU A 58 -6.07 8.69 -6.61
C LEU A 58 -4.57 8.53 -6.29
N PHE A 59 -4.07 7.29 -6.31
CA PHE A 59 -2.68 6.95 -6.06
C PHE A 59 -1.95 6.61 -7.38
N GLU A 60 -0.63 6.67 -7.36
CA GLU A 60 0.18 6.07 -8.43
C GLU A 60 0.12 4.55 -8.34
N GLN A 61 0.56 3.85 -9.39
CA GLN A 61 0.72 2.40 -9.33
C GLN A 61 1.62 2.04 -8.15
N PRO A 62 1.15 1.15 -7.24
CA PRO A 62 1.90 0.82 -6.04
C PRO A 62 3.21 0.13 -6.41
N ALA A 63 4.30 0.60 -5.81
CA ALA A 63 5.56 -0.11 -5.80
C ALA A 63 5.45 -1.26 -4.80
N HIS A 64 5.16 -2.46 -5.31
CA HIS A 64 4.99 -3.62 -4.44
C HIS A 64 6.29 -4.00 -3.76
N SER A 65 6.33 -3.86 -2.43
CA SER A 65 7.47 -4.31 -1.63
C SER A 65 7.54 -5.83 -1.69
N ARG A 66 8.75 -6.39 -1.84
CA ARG A 66 9.00 -7.85 -1.74
C ARG A 66 8.94 -8.35 -0.28
N TYR A 67 8.54 -7.49 0.67
CA TYR A 67 8.35 -7.89 2.05
C TYR A 67 7.20 -8.89 2.10
N TYR A 68 7.54 -10.16 2.30
CA TYR A 68 6.57 -11.23 2.30
C TYR A 68 5.87 -11.28 3.66
N ARG A 69 4.55 -11.46 3.66
CA ARG A 69 3.85 -11.88 4.87
C ARG A 69 4.39 -13.25 5.25
N ARG A 70 5.08 -13.36 6.39
CA ARG A 70 5.55 -14.64 6.97
C ARG A 70 4.42 -15.64 7.31
N SER A 71 3.18 -15.38 6.89
CA SER A 71 2.00 -16.12 7.31
C SER A 71 1.83 -17.51 6.69
N ARG A 72 2.69 -17.94 5.76
CA ARG A 72 2.69 -19.32 5.25
C ARG A 72 4.09 -19.88 5.02
N LEU A 73 4.97 -19.71 6.00
CA LEU A 73 5.98 -20.75 6.20
C LEU A 73 5.21 -22.02 6.59
N LEU A 74 4.88 -22.86 5.60
CA LEU A 74 4.38 -24.21 5.84
C LEU A 74 5.30 -24.84 6.90
N ARG A 75 4.76 -25.53 7.91
CA ARG A 75 5.59 -26.26 8.89
C ARG A 75 6.65 -27.07 8.13
N GLY A 76 7.92 -26.66 8.20
CA GLY A 76 9.03 -27.25 7.43
C GLY A 76 9.78 -26.34 6.47
N THR A 77 9.35 -25.10 6.21
CA THR A 77 10.17 -24.16 5.43
C THR A 77 11.37 -23.66 6.24
N VAL A 78 12.56 -24.06 5.82
CA VAL A 78 13.84 -23.58 6.38
C VAL A 78 14.16 -22.20 5.79
N LEU A 79 14.48 -21.25 6.66
CA LEU A 79 14.89 -19.90 6.28
C LEU A 79 16.26 -19.99 5.56
N ARG A 80 16.27 -19.91 4.22
CA ARG A 80 17.52 -19.86 3.46
C ARG A 80 18.10 -18.46 3.57
N TYR A 81 19.18 -18.33 4.35
CA TYR A 81 20.05 -17.16 4.30
C TYR A 81 20.70 -17.11 2.91
N VAL A 82 20.39 -16.08 2.13
CA VAL A 82 21.14 -15.75 0.92
C VAL A 82 22.11 -14.65 1.32
N HIS A 83 23.40 -15.00 1.42
CA HIS A 83 24.47 -14.02 1.60
C HIS A 83 24.66 -13.32 0.25
N SER A 84 24.63 -11.99 0.25
CA SER A 84 25.00 -11.17 -0.91
C SER A 84 26.52 -11.05 -1.03
#